data_AF-A0A2M7FNE9-F1
#
_entry.id   AF-A0A2M7FNE9-F1
#
_cell.length_a   1.000
_cell.length_b   1.000
_cell.length_c   1.000
_cell.angle_alpha   90.00
_cell.angle_beta   90.00
_cell.angle_gamma   90.00
#
_symmetry.space_group_name_H-M   'P 1'
#
loop_
_entity.id
_entity.type
_entity.pdbx_description
1 polymer ?
#
loop_
_entity_poly.entity_id
_entity_poly.type
_entity_poly.pdbx_seq_one_letter_code
_entity_poly.pdbx_strand_id
1 'polypeptide(L)'
;MKQKIVVSNVRFPYQDWMMLKSLASDMDMSTNEYIQYACKIDSVKKITGLKKILVKPKNHDPFKELLAFAKTHKGTPMGANEDDKIIYGID
;
A
#
# COMPACT_ATOMS: atom_id res chain seq x y z
N MET A 1 35.41 -0.32 8.04
CA MET A 1 35.83 -0.21 6.62
C MET A 1 35.19 1.04 6.02
N LYS A 2 35.92 1.89 5.28
CA LYS A 2 35.31 3.05 4.61
C LYS A 2 34.44 2.56 3.45
N GLN A 3 33.17 2.96 3.40
CA GLN A 3 32.27 2.59 2.33
C GLN A 3 32.70 3.27 1.02
N LYS A 4 32.79 2.50 -0.07
CA LYS A 4 33.09 3.05 -1.41
C LYS A 4 31.84 3.75 -1.95
N ILE A 5 31.91 5.07 -2.13
CA ILE A 5 30.84 5.87 -2.73
C ILE A 5 31.08 5.94 -4.25
N VAL A 6 30.05 5.64 -5.03
CA VAL A 6 30.05 5.78 -6.49
C VAL A 6 29.02 6.85 -6.86
N VAL A 7 29.45 7.87 -7.61
CA VAL A 7 28.58 8.92 -8.12
C VAL A 7 28.28 8.63 -9.58
N SER A 8 27.01 8.66 -9.96
CA SER A 8 26.57 8.42 -11.33
C SER A 8 25.46 9.39 -11.73
N ASN A 9 25.43 9.76 -13.00
CA ASN A 9 24.39 10.60 -13.57
C ASN A 9 23.24 9.74 -14.10
N VAL A 10 22.00 10.07 -13.75
CA VAL A 10 20.79 9.37 -14.19
C VAL A 10 19.95 10.31 -15.05
N ARG A 11 19.36 9.79 -16.13
CA ARG A 11 18.48 10.54 -17.02
C ARG A 11 17.02 10.27 -16.64
N PHE A 12 16.26 11.33 -16.42
CA PHE A 12 14.82 11.29 -16.13
C PHE A 12 14.05 12.22 -17.06
N PRO A 13 12.79 11.91 -17.41
CA PRO A 13 11.86 12.91 -17.91
C PRO A 13 11.75 14.08 -16.93
N TYR A 14 11.61 15.30 -17.46
CA TYR A 14 11.60 16.50 -16.63
C TYR A 14 10.49 16.49 -15.57
N GLN A 15 9.29 16.04 -15.95
CA GLN A 15 8.13 15.98 -15.05
C GLN A 15 8.37 15.04 -13.86
N ASP A 16 8.92 13.85 -14.13
CA ASP A 16 9.24 12.88 -13.07
C ASP A 16 10.30 13.40 -12.12
N TRP A 17 11.30 14.11 -12.65
CA TRP A 17 12.35 14.73 -11.84
C TRP A 17 11.80 15.84 -10.92
N MET A 18 10.88 16.66 -11.43
CA MET A 18 10.23 17.70 -10.63
C MET A 18 9.34 17.10 -9.53
N MET A 19 8.58 16.06 -9.84
CA MET A 19 7.78 15.33 -8.86
C MET A 19 8.66 14.74 -7.75
N LEU A 20 9.75 14.06 -8.14
CA LEU A 20 10.68 13.45 -7.19
C LEU A 20 11.35 14.48 -6.26
N LYS A 21 11.66 15.68 -6.78
CA LYS A 21 12.15 16.80 -5.96
C LYS A 21 11.10 17.31 -4.97
N SER A 22 9.84 17.43 -5.41
CA SER A 22 8.74 17.83 -4.52
C SER A 22 8.61 16.86 -3.36
N LEU A 23 8.56 15.56 -3.64
CA LEU A 23 8.43 14.52 -2.62
C LEU A 23 9.62 14.48 -1.65
N ALA A 24 10.83 14.71 -2.14
CA ALA A 24 12.00 14.82 -1.28
C ALA A 24 11.91 16.03 -0.35
N SER A 25 11.44 17.17 -0.88
CA SER A 25 11.22 18.39 -0.11
C SER A 25 10.14 18.23 0.95
N ASP A 26 9.03 17.54 0.64
CA ASP A 26 7.92 17.29 1.58
C ASP A 26 8.36 16.43 2.78
N MET A 27 9.45 15.67 2.62
CA MET A 27 10.02 14.81 3.65
C MET A 27 11.27 15.41 4.32
N ASP A 28 11.60 16.67 4.03
CA ASP A 28 12.83 17.35 4.50
C ASP A 28 14.12 16.57 4.19
N MET A 29 14.17 15.91 3.02
CA MET A 29 15.32 15.12 2.56
C MET A 29 15.93 15.68 1.29
N SER A 30 17.23 15.47 1.09
CA SER A 30 17.82 15.66 -0.23
C SER A 30 17.27 14.63 -1.21
N THR A 31 17.27 14.97 -2.50
CA THR A 31 16.80 14.07 -3.55
C THR A 31 17.54 12.72 -3.54
N ASN A 32 18.84 12.73 -3.23
CA ASN A 32 19.64 11.51 -3.15
C ASN A 32 19.27 10.64 -1.94
N GLU A 33 19.01 11.25 -0.79
CA GLU A 33 18.54 10.55 0.42
C GLU A 33 17.17 9.94 0.18
N TYR A 34 16.26 10.69 -0.47
CA TYR A 34 14.95 10.20 -0.84
C TYR A 34 15.04 8.97 -1.76
N ILE A 35 15.90 9.00 -2.79
CA ILE A 35 16.11 7.84 -3.68
C ILE A 35 16.62 6.64 -2.88
N GLN A 36 17.60 6.84 -1.98
CA GLN A 36 18.11 5.76 -1.13
C GLN A 36 17.04 5.19 -0.20
N TYR A 37 16.22 6.06 0.39
CA TYR A 37 15.09 5.67 1.23
C TYR A 37 14.05 4.85 0.45
N ALA A 38 13.65 5.33 -0.73
CA ALA A 38 12.71 4.63 -1.60
C ALA A 38 13.23 3.25 -2.04
N CYS A 39 14.52 3.15 -2.41
CA CYS A 39 15.15 1.88 -2.75
C CYS A 39 15.18 0.90 -1.56
N LYS A 40 15.46 1.38 -0.35
CA LYS A 40 15.41 0.56 0.87
C LYS A 40 13.99 0.05 1.12
N ILE A 41 12.98 0.91 1.00
CA ILE A 41 11.57 0.50 1.16
C ILE A 41 11.16 -0.52 0.12
N ASP A 42 11.46 -0.29 -1.16
CA ASP A 42 11.12 -1.24 -2.22
C ASP A 42 11.81 -2.59 -1.99
N SER A 43 13.09 -2.57 -1.60
CA SER A 43 13.83 -3.78 -1.24
C SER A 43 13.17 -4.51 -0.06
N VAL A 44 12.81 -3.79 1.00
CA VAL A 44 12.12 -4.35 2.16
C VAL A 44 10.77 -4.93 1.75
N LYS A 45 9.95 -4.22 0.95
CA LYS A 45 8.64 -4.71 0.45
C LYS A 45 8.80 -6.01 -0.34
N LYS A 46 9.84 -6.11 -1.17
CA LYS A 46 10.17 -7.33 -1.93
C LYS A 46 10.59 -8.47 -1.01
N ILE A 47 11.40 -8.19 0.02
CA ILE A 47 11.94 -9.18 0.97
C ILE A 47 10.86 -9.67 1.93
N THR A 48 10.08 -8.77 2.54
CA THR A 48 9.07 -9.11 3.56
C THR A 48 7.85 -9.80 2.96
N GLY A 49 7.78 -9.94 1.63
CA GLY A 49 6.66 -10.61 1.01
C GLY A 49 5.33 -9.95 1.38
N LEU A 50 5.31 -8.62 1.58
CA LEU A 50 4.13 -7.80 1.28
C LEU A 50 3.90 -7.91 -0.23
N LYS A 51 3.59 -9.15 -0.66
CA LYS A 51 2.91 -9.51 -1.87
C LYS A 51 1.89 -8.41 -2.02
N LYS A 52 1.91 -7.72 -3.16
CA LYS A 52 0.65 -7.28 -3.76
C LYS A 52 -0.34 -8.36 -3.40
N ILE A 53 -1.33 -8.05 -2.53
CA ILE A 53 -2.46 -8.94 -2.33
C ILE A 53 -2.83 -9.34 -3.75
N LEU A 54 -2.61 -10.61 -4.07
CA LEU A 54 -2.79 -11.11 -5.43
C LEU A 54 -4.14 -10.56 -5.83
N VAL A 55 -4.15 -9.69 -6.83
CA VAL A 55 -5.38 -9.09 -7.36
C VAL A 55 -6.32 -10.26 -7.50
N LYS A 56 -7.40 -10.26 -6.70
CA LYS A 56 -8.35 -11.39 -6.68
C LYS A 56 -8.70 -11.69 -8.14
N PRO A 57 -8.77 -12.98 -8.52
CA PRO A 57 -8.92 -13.37 -9.93
C PRO A 57 -10.10 -12.62 -10.56
N LYS A 58 -10.01 -12.37 -11.88
CA LYS A 58 -10.94 -11.60 -12.74
C LYS A 58 -12.45 -11.88 -12.59
N ASN A 59 -12.85 -12.83 -11.75
CA ASN A 59 -14.22 -13.21 -11.44
C ASN A 59 -14.62 -12.98 -9.97
N HIS A 60 -13.89 -12.16 -9.21
CA HIS A 60 -14.41 -11.65 -7.95
C HIS A 60 -15.43 -10.56 -8.26
N ASP A 61 -16.69 -10.96 -8.30
CA ASP A 61 -17.84 -10.05 -8.36
C ASP A 61 -18.38 -9.92 -6.93
N PRO A 62 -18.01 -8.84 -6.21
CA PRO A 62 -18.39 -8.67 -4.80
C PRO A 62 -19.91 -8.66 -4.62
N PHE A 63 -20.64 -8.27 -5.66
CA PHE A 63 -22.10 -8.23 -5.64
C PHE A 63 -22.72 -9.63 -5.69
N LYS A 64 -22.15 -10.55 -6.47
CA LYS A 64 -22.61 -11.96 -6.48
C LYS A 64 -22.34 -12.66 -5.17
N GLU A 65 -21.19 -12.40 -4.54
CA GLU A 65 -20.85 -12.96 -3.23
C GLU A 65 -21.77 -12.38 -2.13
N LEU A 66 -22.04 -11.07 -2.16
CA LEU A 66 -23.00 -10.44 -1.26
C LEU A 66 -24.41 -11.01 -1.43
N LEU A 67 -24.86 -11.22 -2.67
CA LEU A 67 -26.15 -11.84 -2.96
C LEU A 67 -26.20 -13.31 -2.53
N ALA A 68 -25.11 -14.06 -2.68
CA ALA A 68 -25.03 -15.44 -2.20
C ALA A 68 -25.10 -15.49 -0.66
N PHE A 69 -24.38 -14.61 0.02
CA PHE A 69 -24.37 -14.48 1.47
C PHE A 69 -25.74 -14.04 2.03
N ALA A 70 -26.39 -13.06 1.40
CA ALA A 70 -27.73 -12.60 1.78
C ALA A 70 -28.81 -13.67 1.52
N LYS A 71 -28.62 -14.55 0.52
CA LYS A 71 -29.50 -15.69 0.27
C LYS A 71 -29.35 -16.79 1.32
N THR A 72 -28.13 -17.05 1.80
CA THR A 72 -27.89 -18.07 2.83
C THR A 72 -28.27 -17.62 4.24
N HIS A 73 -28.23 -16.31 4.53
CA HIS A 73 -28.53 -15.76 5.85
C HIS A 73 -29.82 -14.93 5.87
N LYS A 74 -30.80 -15.35 5.07
CA LYS A 74 -32.07 -14.66 4.93
C LYS A 74 -32.86 -14.76 6.24
N GLY A 75 -32.91 -13.67 7.00
CA GLY A 75 -33.77 -13.53 8.19
C GLY A 75 -33.10 -13.76 9.54
N THR A 76 -31.78 -14.01 9.60
CA THR A 76 -31.03 -14.04 10.86
C THR A 76 -30.19 -12.76 11.02
N PRO A 77 -30.51 -11.88 12.00
CA PRO A 77 -29.60 -10.79 12.33
C PRO A 77 -28.31 -11.39 12.91
N MET A 78 -27.18 -11.18 12.23
CA MET A 78 -25.88 -11.73 12.65
C MET A 78 -25.19 -10.91 13.76
N GLY A 79 -25.92 -9.99 14.38
CA GLY A 79 -25.38 -9.06 15.36
C GLY A 79 -24.40 -8.07 14.75
N ALA A 80 -23.93 -7.12 15.56
CA ALA A 80 -22.80 -6.27 15.22
C ALA A 80 -21.49 -7.08 15.39
N ASN A 81 -20.55 -6.93 14.47
CA ASN A 81 -19.20 -7.48 14.63
C ASN A 81 -18.52 -6.82 15.85
N GLU A 82 -17.52 -7.47 16.46
CA GLU A 82 -16.83 -6.94 17.66
C GLU A 82 -16.27 -5.53 17.42
N ASP A 83 -15.75 -5.28 16.22
CA ASP A 83 -15.26 -3.95 15.82
C ASP A 83 -16.38 -2.89 15.75
N ASP A 84 -17.56 -3.28 15.27
CA ASP A 84 -18.72 -2.38 15.18
C ASP A 84 -19.28 -2.06 16.57
N LYS A 85 -19.23 -3.02 17.51
CA LYS A 85 -19.61 -2.79 18.90
C LYS A 85 -18.74 -1.73 19.56
N ILE A 86 -17.43 -1.77 19.29
CA ILE A 86 -16.46 -0.79 19.82
C ILE A 86 -16.68 0.59 19.20
N ILE A 87 -16.93 0.68 17.88
CA ILE A 87 -17.07 1.96 17.16
C ILE A 87 -18.40 2.64 17.46
N TYR A 88 -19.50 1.87 17.50
CA TYR A 88 -20.85 2.42 17.64
C TYR A 88 -21.41 2.35 19.06
N GLY A 89 -20.68 1.74 20.01
CA GLY A 89 -21.10 1.65 21.42
C GLY A 89 -22.40 0.89 21.61
N ILE A 90 -22.61 -0.16 20.80
CA ILE A 90 -23.80 -1.02 20.86
C ILE A 90 -23.39 -2.29 21.61
N ASP A 91 -23.93 -2.50 22.81
CA ASP A 91 -23.74 -3.73 23.60
C ASP A 91 -24.53 -4.92 23.02
#